data_AF-A0A7X8WMQ7-F1
#
_entry.id   AF-A0A7X8WMQ7-F1
#
_cell.length_a   1.000
_cell.length_b   1.000
_cell.length_c   1.000
_cell.angle_alpha   90.00
_cell.angle_beta   90.00
_cell.angle_gamma   90.00
#
_symmetry.space_group_name_H-M   'P 1'
#
loop_
_entity.id
_entity.type
_entity.pdbx_description
1 polymer ?
#
loop_
_entity_poly.entity_id
_entity_poly.type
_entity_poly.pdbx_seq_one_letter_code
_entity_poly.pdbx_strand_id
1 'polypeptide(L)'
;MKKMFVSFCMASALIGLSSCGSTKSVATLSSIGGEWNIIEINGTAVVPASNQNFPFIGFDTENGRVYGNSGCNRMMGSFDVNAKPGTINLGTMGGTRMACPDMTVEQNVLSALTQVKKYKKLGKENMALCNSSNRPILVLQKKEATTKLTDLEGKWMIKEAAGEAIPEGMEKEPFFEFKVADKKMHGTAGCNMINGTFNTEDENPIAISFPQMISTMMACPDMEVEGRVLKALNSVRTFGKLADGGIGLYDADTNLVIVLVKK
;
A
#
# COMPACT_ATOMS: atom_id res chain seq x y z
N MET A 1 9.98 -84.14 4.21
CA MET A 1 10.94 -84.12 3.10
C MET A 1 11.27 -82.67 2.74
N LYS A 2 12.55 -82.26 2.96
CA LYS A 2 13.42 -81.45 2.07
C LYS A 2 12.84 -80.11 1.51
N LYS A 3 13.41 -78.90 1.63
CA LYS A 3 14.71 -78.28 2.02
C LYS A 3 14.38 -76.79 2.29
N MET A 4 14.84 -76.09 3.34
CA MET A 4 16.16 -75.49 3.64
C MET A 4 16.76 -74.49 2.62
N PHE A 5 17.17 -73.34 3.19
CA PHE A 5 18.15 -72.28 2.78
C PHE A 5 17.61 -71.08 1.97
N VAL A 6 17.54 -69.85 2.53
CA VAL A 6 18.56 -68.86 3.00
C VAL A 6 18.96 -67.87 1.88
N SER A 7 19.19 -66.60 2.30
CA SER A 7 19.79 -65.45 1.58
C SER A 7 18.75 -64.38 1.21
N PHE A 8 18.92 -63.07 1.42
CA PHE A 8 20.10 -62.24 1.68
C PHE A 8 19.66 -60.92 2.37
N CYS A 9 20.50 -60.40 3.25
CA CYS A 9 20.40 -59.07 3.86
C CYS A 9 20.51 -57.94 2.82
N MET A 10 19.79 -56.83 2.98
CA MET A 10 20.42 -55.49 3.01
C MET A 10 19.40 -54.45 3.49
N ALA A 11 19.72 -53.83 4.61
CA ALA A 11 19.04 -52.66 5.14
C ALA A 11 19.42 -51.41 4.34
N SER A 12 18.44 -50.58 4.00
CA SER A 12 18.63 -49.14 3.79
C SER A 12 17.26 -48.45 3.79
N ALA A 13 16.73 -48.23 4.98
CA ALA A 13 15.65 -47.26 5.19
C ALA A 13 16.26 -45.86 5.08
N LEU A 14 16.15 -45.25 3.90
CA LEU A 14 16.41 -43.82 3.69
C LEU A 14 15.28 -43.03 4.37
N ILE A 15 15.41 -42.80 5.67
CA ILE A 15 14.63 -41.79 6.38
C ILE A 15 15.23 -40.45 5.97
N GLY A 16 14.66 -39.85 4.92
CA GLY A 16 14.92 -38.48 4.53
C GLY A 16 14.54 -37.57 5.70
N LEU A 17 15.54 -37.01 6.38
CA LEU A 17 15.35 -35.88 7.28
C LEU A 17 14.96 -34.67 6.42
N SER A 18 13.67 -34.53 6.15
CA SER A 18 13.08 -33.27 5.70
C SER A 18 13.27 -32.27 6.82
N SER A 19 14.37 -31.54 6.77
CA SER A 19 14.60 -30.33 7.54
C SER A 19 13.48 -29.35 7.19
N CYS A 20 12.42 -29.34 7.99
CA CYS A 20 11.50 -28.22 8.07
C CYS A 20 12.27 -27.04 8.67
N GLY A 21 13.08 -26.39 7.86
CA GLY A 21 13.46 -25.01 8.09
C GLY A 21 12.20 -24.16 8.02
N SER A 22 11.47 -24.07 9.13
CA SER A 22 10.55 -22.96 9.36
C SER A 22 11.41 -21.70 9.42
N THR A 23 11.70 -21.14 8.25
CA THR A 23 12.09 -19.75 8.13
C THR A 23 10.89 -18.97 8.65
N LYS A 24 10.90 -18.62 9.95
CA LYS A 24 10.06 -17.53 10.45
C LYS A 24 10.32 -16.38 9.50
N SER A 25 9.34 -16.01 8.68
CA SER A 25 9.48 -14.92 7.72
C SER A 25 9.75 -13.66 8.54
N VAL A 26 11.02 -13.31 8.69
CA VAL A 26 11.40 -12.10 9.40
C VAL A 26 10.98 -10.96 8.50
N ALA A 27 10.00 -10.19 8.96
CA ALA A 27 9.44 -9.09 8.20
C ALA A 27 10.56 -8.10 7.83
N THR A 28 10.69 -7.76 6.55
CA THR A 28 11.63 -6.74 6.07
C THR A 28 11.10 -5.35 6.38
N LEU A 29 11.97 -4.35 6.37
CA LEU A 29 11.57 -2.98 6.67
C LEU A 29 10.55 -2.44 5.64
N SER A 30 10.72 -2.78 4.37
CA SER A 30 9.75 -2.44 3.31
C SER A 30 8.34 -2.95 3.61
N SER A 31 8.22 -4.04 4.36
CA SER A 31 6.94 -4.69 4.65
C SER A 31 6.10 -3.99 5.71
N ILE A 32 6.63 -2.91 6.32
CA ILE A 32 5.95 -2.08 7.32
C ILE A 32 5.64 -0.67 6.81
N GLY A 33 5.97 -0.36 5.55
CA GLY A 33 5.69 0.94 4.95
C GLY A 33 4.20 1.26 4.90
N GLY A 34 3.87 2.55 4.95
CA GLY A 34 2.50 3.06 4.91
C GLY A 34 1.95 3.46 6.28
N GLU A 35 0.65 3.77 6.33
CA GLU A 35 -0.05 4.25 7.52
C GLU A 35 -0.73 3.11 8.29
N TRP A 36 -0.67 3.19 9.62
CA TRP A 36 -1.20 2.19 10.53
C TRP A 36 -1.93 2.85 11.71
N ASN A 37 -3.18 2.45 11.95
CA ASN A 37 -3.92 2.83 13.15
C ASN A 37 -3.34 2.15 14.38
N ILE A 38 -3.20 2.90 15.48
CA ILE A 38 -2.73 2.36 16.77
C ILE A 38 -3.95 1.87 17.55
N ILE A 39 -4.20 0.56 17.51
CA ILE A 39 -5.42 -0.05 18.07
C ILE A 39 -5.24 -0.59 19.50
N GLU A 40 -3.99 -0.78 19.94
CA GLU A 40 -3.69 -1.26 21.29
C GLU A 40 -2.38 -0.65 21.80
N ILE A 41 -2.34 -0.30 23.09
CA ILE A 41 -1.15 0.16 23.81
C ILE A 41 -1.01 -0.68 25.09
N ASN A 42 0.12 -1.37 25.25
CA ASN A 42 0.46 -2.19 26.42
C ASN A 42 -0.62 -3.22 26.81
N GLY A 43 -1.32 -3.83 25.85
CA GLY A 43 -2.41 -4.78 26.14
C GLY A 43 -3.78 -4.12 26.31
N THR A 44 -3.87 -2.79 26.22
CA THR A 44 -5.13 -2.05 26.38
C THR A 44 -5.59 -1.51 25.03
N ALA A 45 -6.82 -1.84 24.63
CA ALA A 45 -7.41 -1.32 23.39
C ALA A 45 -7.51 0.22 23.43
N VAL A 46 -7.17 0.87 22.32
CA VAL A 46 -7.26 2.32 22.19
C VAL A 46 -8.69 2.70 21.83
N VAL A 47 -9.30 3.52 22.68
CA VAL A 47 -10.58 4.15 22.43
C VAL A 47 -10.35 5.66 22.52
N PRO A 48 -10.35 6.40 21.39
CA PRO A 48 -10.22 7.85 21.42
C PRO A 48 -11.40 8.48 22.17
N ALA A 49 -11.16 9.61 22.85
CA ALA A 49 -12.26 10.36 23.44
C ALA A 49 -13.18 10.95 22.35
N SER A 50 -14.41 11.32 22.72
CA SER A 50 -15.35 11.95 21.80
C SER A 50 -14.73 13.18 21.12
N ASN A 51 -14.84 13.27 19.80
CA ASN A 51 -14.25 14.31 18.95
C ASN A 51 -12.70 14.34 18.89
N GLN A 52 -12.02 13.25 19.27
CA GLN A 52 -10.59 13.08 19.00
C GLN A 52 -10.35 12.19 17.78
N ASN A 53 -9.26 12.48 17.07
CA ASN A 53 -8.83 11.64 15.96
C ASN A 53 -8.36 10.28 16.48
N PHE A 54 -8.57 9.24 15.68
CA PHE A 54 -7.96 7.94 15.96
C PHE A 54 -6.44 8.05 15.75
N PRO A 55 -5.60 7.65 16.74
CA PRO A 55 -4.16 7.75 16.61
C PRO A 55 -3.64 6.82 15.51
N PHE A 56 -2.71 7.31 14.69
CA PHE A 56 -2.08 6.52 13.65
C PHE A 56 -0.61 6.89 13.52
N ILE A 57 0.19 5.95 13.03
CA ILE A 57 1.60 6.08 12.73
C ILE A 57 1.88 5.64 11.29
N GLY A 58 2.60 6.46 10.54
CA GLY A 58 3.06 6.18 9.18
C GLY A 58 4.56 5.94 9.16
N PHE A 59 4.98 4.94 8.37
CA PHE A 59 6.39 4.63 8.11
C PHE A 59 6.71 4.90 6.64
N ASP A 60 7.55 5.90 6.42
CA ASP A 60 8.24 6.12 5.15
C ASP A 60 9.57 5.37 5.21
N THR A 61 9.59 4.17 4.64
CA THR A 61 10.73 3.26 4.66
C THR A 61 11.81 3.63 3.65
N GLU A 62 11.53 4.56 2.74
CA GLU A 62 12.49 5.05 1.76
C GLU A 62 13.35 6.14 2.36
N ASN A 63 12.71 7.11 3.05
CA ASN A 63 13.40 8.25 3.66
C ASN A 63 13.71 8.06 5.15
N GLY A 64 13.28 6.95 5.76
CA GLY A 64 13.50 6.67 7.19
C GLY A 64 12.74 7.61 8.11
N ARG A 65 11.51 7.97 7.75
CA ARG A 65 10.69 8.96 8.48
C ARG A 65 9.45 8.33 9.09
N VAL A 66 9.18 8.73 10.33
CA VAL A 66 7.91 8.44 11.00
C VAL A 66 7.06 9.70 11.01
N TYR A 67 5.77 9.57 10.73
CA TYR A 67 4.80 10.64 10.86
C TYR A 67 3.48 10.11 11.43
N GLY A 68 2.56 10.99 11.82
CA GLY A 68 1.23 10.58 12.23
C GLY A 68 0.60 11.50 13.26
N ASN A 69 -0.35 10.96 14.03
CA ASN A 69 -0.95 11.65 15.16
C ASN A 69 -1.10 10.71 16.36
N SER A 70 -0.94 11.25 17.55
CA SER A 70 -1.03 10.53 18.83
C SER A 70 -2.41 10.71 19.49
N GLY A 71 -3.45 11.03 18.71
CA GLY A 71 -4.82 11.24 19.17
C GLY A 71 -5.20 12.73 19.28
N CYS A 72 -4.33 13.52 19.92
CA CYS A 72 -4.48 14.97 19.98
C CYS A 72 -3.47 15.69 19.07
N ASN A 73 -2.17 15.46 19.28
CA ASN A 73 -1.11 16.11 18.52
C ASN A 73 -0.63 15.32 17.31
N ARG A 74 -0.06 16.04 16.35
CA ARG A 74 0.75 15.42 15.29
C ARG A 74 2.08 14.97 15.89
N MET A 75 2.58 13.84 15.41
CA MET A 75 3.89 13.31 15.77
C MET A 75 4.74 13.08 14.53
N MET A 76 6.04 13.25 14.69
CA MET A 76 7.03 12.98 13.65
C MET A 76 8.33 12.49 14.26
N GLY A 77 9.11 11.73 13.49
CA GLY A 77 10.40 11.23 13.91
C GLY A 77 11.16 10.61 12.75
N SER A 78 12.24 9.91 13.07
CA SER A 78 13.04 9.16 12.11
C SER A 78 13.31 7.75 12.61
N PHE A 79 13.75 6.88 11.71
CA PHE A 79 14.23 5.55 12.05
C PHE A 79 15.33 5.11 11.09
N ASP A 80 16.19 4.20 11.55
CA ASP A 80 17.26 3.67 10.73
C ASP A 80 16.72 2.65 9.71
N VAL A 81 16.82 2.99 8.43
CA VAL A 81 16.38 2.14 7.31
C VAL A 81 17.30 0.93 7.07
N ASN A 82 18.51 0.96 7.61
CA ASN A 82 19.50 -0.12 7.48
C ASN A 82 19.45 -1.10 8.66
N ALA A 83 18.44 -0.99 9.53
CA ALA A 83 18.27 -1.89 10.65
C ALA A 83 18.09 -3.35 10.20
N LYS A 84 18.52 -4.29 11.04
CA LYS A 84 18.37 -5.73 10.76
C LYS A 84 16.88 -6.08 10.61
N PRO A 85 16.52 -7.04 9.74
CA PRO A 85 15.14 -7.49 9.62
C PRO A 85 14.49 -7.81 10.98
N GLY A 86 13.29 -7.30 11.22
CA GLY A 86 12.55 -7.44 12.48
C GLY A 86 12.98 -6.49 13.61
N THR A 87 13.97 -5.63 13.38
CA THR A 87 14.40 -4.58 14.31
C THR A 87 14.09 -3.20 13.76
N ILE A 88 13.68 -2.29 14.63
CA ILE A 88 13.45 -0.89 14.27
C ILE A 88 13.99 -0.02 15.40
N ASN A 89 14.80 0.98 15.03
CA ASN A 89 15.32 1.93 16.00
C ASN A 89 14.69 3.29 15.71
N LEU A 90 13.64 3.62 16.47
CA LEU A 90 13.02 4.94 16.41
C LEU A 90 13.97 5.97 17.02
N GLY A 91 14.23 7.04 16.28
CA GLY A 91 14.93 8.21 16.74
C GLY A 91 14.08 9.05 17.69
N THR A 92 14.48 10.30 17.88
CA THR A 92 13.71 11.22 18.73
C THR A 92 12.36 11.53 18.08
N MET A 93 11.28 11.31 18.83
CA MET A 93 9.93 11.67 18.41
C MET A 93 9.65 13.12 18.81
N GLY A 94 9.29 13.95 17.84
CA GLY A 94 8.72 15.27 18.04
C GLY A 94 7.20 15.24 18.02
N GLY A 95 6.57 16.26 18.61
CA GLY A 95 5.12 16.47 18.56
C GLY A 95 4.74 17.95 18.46
N THR A 96 3.54 18.24 17.95
CA THR A 96 2.93 19.57 18.14
C THR A 96 2.47 19.76 19.59
N ARG A 97 2.06 20.97 19.98
CA ARG A 97 1.59 21.29 21.35
C ARG A 97 0.19 21.90 21.37
N MET A 98 -0.76 21.23 20.73
CA MET A 98 -2.19 21.51 20.88
C MET A 98 -2.70 20.92 22.19
N ALA A 99 -3.66 21.60 22.81
CA ALA A 99 -4.34 21.12 24.00
C ALA A 99 -5.66 20.45 23.60
N CYS A 100 -5.86 19.21 24.04
CA CYS A 100 -7.15 18.52 23.92
C CYS A 100 -7.73 18.21 25.31
N PRO A 101 -9.05 17.99 25.41
CA PRO A 101 -9.70 17.64 26.67
C PRO A 101 -9.12 16.39 27.35
N ASP A 102 -8.66 15.42 26.55
CA ASP A 102 -7.97 14.23 27.03
C ASP A 102 -6.59 14.09 26.34
N MET A 103 -5.53 14.02 27.14
CA MET A 103 -4.15 13.85 26.67
C MET A 103 -3.59 12.44 26.95
N THR A 104 -4.40 11.56 27.54
CA THR A 104 -3.99 10.24 28.03
C THR A 104 -3.49 9.35 26.88
N VAL A 105 -4.25 9.29 25.78
CA VAL A 105 -3.88 8.50 24.59
C VAL A 105 -2.55 9.00 24.02
N GLU A 106 -2.37 10.31 23.91
CA GLU A 106 -1.14 10.90 23.38
C GLU A 106 0.08 10.53 24.22
N GLN A 107 0.00 10.72 25.53
CA GLN A 107 1.10 10.41 26.44
C GLN A 107 1.46 8.92 26.39
N ASN A 108 0.46 8.06 26.33
CA ASN A 108 0.64 6.62 26.23
C ASN A 108 1.30 6.21 24.90
N VAL A 109 0.87 6.79 23.78
CA VAL A 109 1.48 6.54 22.46
C VAL A 109 2.94 6.97 22.46
N LEU A 110 3.23 8.23 22.86
CA LEU A 110 4.59 8.76 22.83
C LEU A 110 5.51 7.98 23.77
N SER A 111 5.05 7.64 24.98
CA SER A 111 5.80 6.81 25.94
C SER A 111 6.07 5.42 25.39
N ALA A 112 5.08 4.77 24.78
CA ALA A 112 5.22 3.45 24.17
C ALA A 112 6.26 3.45 23.04
N LEU A 113 6.26 4.46 22.17
CA LEU A 113 7.19 4.56 21.05
C LEU A 113 8.66 4.61 21.49
N THR A 114 8.97 5.23 22.63
CA THR A 114 10.35 5.26 23.17
C THR A 114 10.91 3.88 23.51
N GLN A 115 10.03 2.91 23.79
CA GLN A 115 10.40 1.57 24.21
C GLN A 115 10.50 0.59 23.03
N VAL A 116 10.05 1.00 21.83
CA VAL A 116 10.05 0.16 20.64
C VAL A 116 11.47 -0.09 20.15
N LYS A 117 11.78 -1.37 19.91
CA LYS A 117 13.06 -1.83 19.35
C LYS A 117 12.89 -2.85 18.23
N LYS A 118 11.69 -3.41 18.08
CA LYS A 118 11.40 -4.51 17.16
C LYS A 118 10.00 -4.36 16.59
N TYR A 119 9.75 -5.02 15.47
CA TYR A 119 8.42 -5.13 14.89
C TYR A 119 8.16 -6.58 14.47
N LYS A 120 6.89 -6.98 14.48
CA LYS A 120 6.46 -8.33 14.15
C LYS A 120 5.09 -8.31 13.49
N LYS A 121 4.97 -8.89 12.29
CA LYS A 121 3.66 -9.10 11.66
C LYS A 121 2.80 -10.06 12.50
N LEU A 122 1.53 -9.69 12.69
CA LEU A 122 0.49 -10.47 13.38
C LEU A 122 -0.63 -10.94 12.42
N GLY A 123 -0.36 -10.92 11.11
CA GLY A 123 -1.33 -11.29 10.07
C GLY A 123 -1.10 -10.45 8.82
N LYS A 124 -2.12 -10.39 7.94
CA LYS A 124 -2.12 -9.51 6.77
C LYS A 124 -2.31 -8.04 7.15
N GLU A 125 -3.27 -7.77 8.04
CA GLU A 125 -3.68 -6.41 8.40
C GLU A 125 -3.07 -5.89 9.70
N ASN A 126 -2.42 -6.74 10.49
CA ASN A 126 -1.96 -6.37 11.83
C ASN A 126 -0.46 -6.57 12.03
N MET A 127 0.15 -5.67 12.80
CA MET A 127 1.55 -5.72 13.21
C MET A 127 1.68 -5.31 14.67
N ALA A 128 2.66 -5.87 15.39
CA ALA A 128 3.07 -5.39 16.69
C ALA A 128 4.40 -4.65 16.62
N LEU A 129 4.51 -3.54 17.35
CA LEU A 129 5.79 -2.97 17.75
C LEU A 129 6.14 -3.48 19.15
N CYS A 130 7.33 -4.03 19.30
CA CYS A 130 7.78 -4.72 20.50
C CYS A 130 8.99 -4.03 21.13
N ASN A 131 9.15 -4.25 22.45
CA ASN A 131 10.38 -3.87 23.15
C ASN A 131 11.53 -4.85 22.87
N SER A 132 12.69 -4.60 23.50
CA SER A 132 13.86 -5.47 23.44
C SER A 132 13.56 -6.91 23.87
N SER A 133 12.64 -7.12 24.82
CA SER A 133 12.19 -8.42 25.32
C SER A 133 11.14 -9.13 24.45
N ASN A 134 10.85 -8.64 23.23
CA ASN A 134 9.80 -9.14 22.33
C ASN A 134 8.37 -9.00 22.86
N ARG A 135 8.13 -8.25 23.93
CA ARG A 135 6.76 -7.96 24.41
C ARG A 135 6.11 -6.95 23.47
N PRO A 136 4.91 -7.21 22.93
CA PRO A 136 4.13 -6.22 22.19
C PRO A 136 3.82 -5.01 23.08
N ILE A 137 4.18 -3.82 22.61
CA ILE A 137 3.86 -2.53 23.25
C ILE A 137 2.74 -1.85 22.49
N LEU A 138 2.78 -1.90 21.16
CA LEU A 138 1.73 -1.34 20.30
C LEU A 138 1.24 -2.44 19.37
N VAL A 139 -0.08 -2.57 19.22
CA VAL A 139 -0.69 -3.31 18.12
C VAL A 139 -1.22 -2.30 17.12
N LEU A 140 -0.81 -2.48 15.88
CA LEU A 140 -1.08 -1.63 14.76
C LEU A 140 -1.97 -2.40 13.77
N GLN A 141 -2.99 -1.72 13.27
CA GLN A 141 -3.82 -2.20 12.18
C GLN A 141 -3.57 -1.34 10.94
N LYS A 142 -3.43 -1.96 9.78
CA LYS A 142 -3.23 -1.26 8.51
C LYS A 142 -4.35 -0.24 8.34
N LYS A 143 -3.99 1.01 8.12
CA LYS A 143 -4.98 2.07 7.90
C LYS A 143 -5.48 1.89 6.47
N GLU A 144 -6.77 1.57 6.35
CA GLU A 144 -7.44 1.44 5.06
C GLU A 144 -7.15 2.68 4.21
N ALA A 145 -6.73 2.46 2.97
CA ALA A 145 -6.57 3.54 2.03
C ALA A 145 -7.92 4.27 1.92
N THR A 146 -7.90 5.60 2.04
CA THR A 146 -9.10 6.44 1.83
C THR A 146 -9.69 6.30 0.43
N THR A 147 -8.92 5.68 -0.47
CA THR A 147 -9.28 5.34 -1.84
C THR A 147 -9.59 3.85 -1.92
N LYS A 148 -10.81 3.51 -2.33
CA LYS A 148 -11.26 2.16 -2.62
C LYS A 148 -11.27 1.94 -4.13
N LEU A 149 -11.09 0.71 -4.58
CA LEU A 149 -11.19 0.37 -6.00
C LEU A 149 -12.54 0.76 -6.61
N THR A 150 -13.63 0.67 -5.84
CA THR A 150 -14.97 1.11 -6.25
C THR A 150 -15.05 2.61 -6.55
N ASP A 151 -14.10 3.41 -6.07
CA ASP A 151 -14.04 4.84 -6.40
C ASP A 151 -13.66 5.09 -7.86
N LEU A 152 -13.10 4.11 -8.58
CA LEU A 152 -12.84 4.21 -10.01
C LEU A 152 -14.09 3.99 -10.86
N GLU A 153 -15.15 3.38 -10.32
CA GLU A 153 -16.32 2.97 -11.09
C GLU A 153 -16.94 4.13 -11.87
N GLY A 154 -17.27 3.87 -13.13
CA GLY A 154 -17.91 4.82 -14.02
C GLY A 154 -16.92 5.64 -14.85
N LYS A 155 -17.43 6.73 -15.41
CA LYS A 155 -16.76 7.53 -16.45
C LYS A 155 -16.03 8.75 -15.88
N TRP A 156 -14.80 8.95 -16.34
CA TRP A 156 -13.86 9.99 -15.94
C TRP A 156 -13.27 10.69 -17.15
N MET A 157 -13.27 12.01 -17.14
CA MET A 157 -12.62 12.83 -18.16
C MET A 157 -11.12 12.96 -17.85
N ILE A 158 -10.28 12.90 -18.88
CA ILE A 158 -8.83 13.08 -18.71
C ILE A 158 -8.54 14.58 -18.77
N LYS A 159 -8.06 15.15 -17.66
CA LYS A 159 -7.70 16.56 -17.56
C LYS A 159 -6.23 16.80 -17.85
N GLU A 160 -5.37 15.86 -17.47
CA GLU A 160 -3.92 15.93 -17.65
C GLU A 160 -3.35 14.55 -17.98
N ALA A 161 -2.36 14.50 -18.86
CA ALA A 161 -1.60 13.30 -19.16
C ALA A 161 -0.12 13.62 -19.40
N ALA A 162 0.76 12.86 -18.75
CA ALA A 162 2.22 13.02 -18.81
C ALA A 162 2.72 14.43 -18.42
N GLY A 163 2.08 15.07 -17.44
CA GLY A 163 2.46 16.40 -16.95
C GLY A 163 1.91 17.58 -17.77
N GLU A 164 1.10 17.30 -18.80
CA GLU A 164 0.54 18.31 -19.69
C GLU A 164 -1.00 18.24 -19.72
N ALA A 165 -1.63 19.42 -19.63
CA ALA A 165 -3.07 19.54 -19.71
C ALA A 165 -3.61 19.06 -21.07
N ILE A 166 -4.80 18.46 -21.03
CA ILE A 166 -5.53 18.11 -22.23
C ILE A 166 -6.18 19.38 -22.81
N PRO A 167 -6.01 19.69 -24.12
CA PRO A 167 -6.64 20.86 -24.73
C PRO A 167 -8.18 20.81 -24.64
N GLU A 168 -8.79 21.94 -24.29
CA GLU A 168 -10.25 22.08 -24.30
C GLU A 168 -10.79 22.17 -25.75
N GLY A 169 -12.04 21.74 -25.96
CA GLY A 169 -12.72 21.90 -27.25
C GLY A 169 -12.31 20.90 -28.33
N MET A 170 -11.63 19.81 -27.97
CA MET A 170 -11.43 18.68 -28.88
C MET A 170 -12.77 18.07 -29.30
N GLU A 171 -12.88 17.69 -30.58
CA GLU A 171 -14.08 17.03 -31.11
C GLU A 171 -14.44 15.75 -30.34
N LYS A 172 -13.41 15.04 -29.86
CA LYS A 172 -13.53 13.89 -28.97
C LYS A 172 -12.69 14.09 -27.72
N GLU A 173 -13.34 14.53 -26.65
CA GLU A 173 -12.69 14.67 -25.36
C GLU A 173 -12.26 13.29 -24.80
N PRO A 174 -10.99 13.14 -24.39
CA PRO A 174 -10.48 11.88 -23.88
C PRO A 174 -11.10 11.54 -22.53
N PHE A 175 -11.44 10.28 -22.35
CA PHE A 175 -12.07 9.76 -21.14
C PHE A 175 -11.70 8.30 -20.92
N PHE A 176 -11.75 7.89 -19.66
CA PHE A 176 -11.75 6.48 -19.25
C PHE A 176 -13.06 6.15 -18.56
N GLU A 177 -13.57 4.95 -18.76
CA GLU A 177 -14.70 4.41 -18.03
C GLU A 177 -14.31 3.04 -17.50
N PHE A 178 -14.40 2.90 -16.18
CA PHE A 178 -14.03 1.68 -15.48
C PHE A 178 -15.28 0.91 -15.10
N LYS A 179 -15.25 -0.40 -15.38
CA LYS A 179 -16.19 -1.38 -14.85
C LYS A 179 -15.44 -2.27 -13.88
N VAL A 180 -15.51 -1.93 -12.60
CA VAL A 180 -14.69 -2.53 -11.55
C VAL A 180 -15.03 -4.01 -11.34
N ALA A 181 -16.31 -4.37 -11.40
CA ALA A 181 -16.76 -5.75 -11.29
C ALA A 181 -16.17 -6.66 -12.37
N ASP A 182 -16.01 -6.13 -13.58
CA ASP A 182 -15.49 -6.89 -14.74
C ASP A 182 -13.98 -6.77 -14.91
N LYS A 183 -13.31 -5.93 -14.09
CA LYS A 183 -11.90 -5.51 -14.28
C LYS A 183 -11.61 -5.00 -15.71
N LYS A 184 -12.56 -4.25 -16.26
CA LYS A 184 -12.47 -3.69 -17.63
C LYS A 184 -12.37 -2.17 -17.59
N MET A 185 -11.62 -1.65 -18.56
CA MET A 185 -11.59 -0.23 -18.87
C MET A 185 -11.84 -0.03 -20.36
N HIS A 186 -12.73 0.89 -20.69
CA HIS A 186 -12.91 1.39 -22.04
C HIS A 186 -12.79 2.90 -22.05
N GLY A 187 -12.52 3.49 -23.21
CA GLY A 187 -12.32 4.92 -23.27
C GLY A 187 -11.99 5.42 -24.65
N THR A 188 -11.66 6.70 -24.72
CA THR A 188 -11.04 7.31 -25.88
C THR A 188 -9.83 8.10 -25.41
N ALA A 189 -8.71 7.99 -26.12
CA ALA A 189 -7.50 8.77 -25.86
C ALA A 189 -7.45 10.02 -26.77
N GLY A 190 -8.62 10.49 -27.22
CA GLY A 190 -8.78 11.51 -28.26
C GLY A 190 -9.43 10.90 -29.50
N CYS A 191 -8.62 10.67 -30.54
CA CYS A 191 -9.06 10.11 -31.82
C CYS A 191 -9.56 8.67 -31.70
N ASN A 192 -8.75 7.81 -31.07
CA ASN A 192 -8.94 6.37 -31.04
C ASN A 192 -9.59 5.88 -29.76
N MET A 193 -10.44 4.86 -29.92
CA MET A 193 -11.01 4.15 -28.80
C MET A 193 -9.99 3.19 -28.23
N ILE A 194 -9.89 3.18 -26.91
CA ILE A 194 -9.05 2.27 -26.16
C ILE A 194 -9.94 1.32 -25.36
N ASN A 195 -9.54 0.05 -25.33
CA ASN A 195 -10.23 -0.98 -24.56
C ASN A 195 -9.20 -1.91 -23.94
N GLY A 196 -9.48 -2.40 -22.75
CA GLY A 196 -8.61 -3.36 -22.10
C GLY A 196 -9.11 -3.79 -20.73
N THR A 197 -8.24 -4.54 -20.06
CA THR A 197 -8.43 -5.00 -18.69
C THR A 197 -7.40 -4.36 -17.78
N PHE A 198 -7.70 -4.33 -16.50
CA PHE A 198 -6.76 -3.89 -15.48
C PHE A 198 -6.59 -4.93 -14.39
N ASN A 199 -5.39 -4.97 -13.82
CA ASN A 199 -5.05 -5.85 -12.70
C ASN A 199 -4.96 -5.05 -11.40
N THR A 200 -5.22 -5.73 -10.28
CA THR A 200 -5.16 -5.20 -8.92
C THR A 200 -4.42 -6.19 -8.04
N GLU A 201 -3.87 -5.73 -6.92
CA GLU A 201 -3.19 -6.58 -5.95
C GLU A 201 -3.97 -6.67 -4.64
N ASP A 202 -4.03 -7.86 -4.05
CA ASP A 202 -4.74 -8.07 -2.77
C ASP A 202 -4.01 -7.41 -1.59
N GLU A 203 -2.68 -7.29 -1.66
CA GLU A 203 -1.86 -6.71 -0.59
C GLU A 203 -1.81 -5.17 -0.63
N ASN A 204 -2.07 -4.59 -1.80
CA ASN A 204 -2.08 -3.15 -2.02
C ASN A 204 -3.39 -2.73 -2.71
N PRO A 205 -4.41 -2.27 -1.94
CA PRO A 205 -5.74 -1.99 -2.47
C PRO A 205 -5.80 -0.83 -3.48
N ILE A 206 -4.72 -0.05 -3.57
CA ILE A 206 -4.58 1.05 -4.53
C ILE A 206 -3.65 0.69 -5.71
N ALA A 207 -3.08 -0.52 -5.74
CA ALA A 207 -2.29 -0.98 -6.88
C ALA A 207 -3.20 -1.26 -8.07
N ILE A 208 -2.84 -0.69 -9.22
CA ILE A 208 -3.55 -0.89 -10.48
C ILE A 208 -2.55 -0.86 -11.65
N SER A 209 -2.76 -1.73 -12.64
CA SER A 209 -1.98 -1.74 -13.88
C SER A 209 -2.84 -2.11 -15.08
N PHE A 210 -2.43 -1.66 -16.27
CA PHE A 210 -3.18 -1.80 -17.52
C PHE A 210 -2.36 -2.58 -18.58
N PRO A 211 -2.14 -3.90 -18.39
CA PRO A 211 -1.22 -4.66 -19.23
C PRO A 211 -1.76 -4.98 -20.64
N GLN A 212 -3.08 -4.93 -20.84
CA GLN A 212 -3.74 -5.39 -22.07
C GLN A 212 -4.60 -4.28 -22.68
N MET A 213 -3.98 -3.13 -22.91
CA MET A 213 -4.65 -2.02 -23.59
C MET A 213 -4.51 -2.14 -25.11
N ILE A 214 -5.62 -2.08 -25.80
CA ILE A 214 -5.70 -2.11 -27.27
C ILE A 214 -6.34 -0.80 -27.73
N SER A 215 -5.78 -0.17 -28.75
CA SER A 215 -6.31 1.04 -29.40
C SER A 215 -6.77 0.73 -30.82
N THR A 216 -7.80 1.42 -31.30
CA THR A 216 -8.13 1.43 -32.73
C THR A 216 -7.08 2.22 -33.53
N MET A 217 -7.04 2.05 -34.86
CA MET A 217 -6.10 2.75 -35.74
C MET A 217 -6.84 3.66 -36.74
N MET A 218 -7.59 4.64 -36.25
CA MET A 218 -8.13 5.73 -37.06
C MET A 218 -7.04 6.80 -37.23
N ALA A 219 -6.96 7.37 -38.43
CA ALA A 219 -6.09 8.50 -38.71
C ALA A 219 -6.79 9.80 -38.31
N CYS A 220 -6.21 10.54 -37.38
CA CYS A 220 -6.64 11.90 -37.04
C CYS A 220 -5.53 12.92 -37.31
N PRO A 221 -5.88 14.20 -37.56
CA PRO A 221 -4.90 15.27 -37.79
C PRO A 221 -3.95 15.52 -36.61
N ASP A 222 -4.37 15.23 -35.38
CA ASP A 222 -3.59 15.34 -34.15
C ASP A 222 -3.63 14.01 -33.38
N MET A 223 -2.45 13.45 -33.11
CA MET A 223 -2.22 12.18 -32.42
C MET A 223 -1.35 12.36 -31.16
N GLU A 224 -0.98 13.60 -30.82
CA GLU A 224 -0.05 13.86 -29.73
C GLU A 224 -0.67 13.51 -28.38
N VAL A 225 -1.92 13.94 -28.16
CA VAL A 225 -2.70 13.63 -26.97
C VAL A 225 -2.84 12.12 -26.77
N GLU A 226 -3.14 11.38 -27.83
CA GLU A 226 -3.29 9.91 -27.76
C GLU A 226 -1.98 9.24 -27.33
N GLY A 227 -0.86 9.64 -27.94
CA GLY A 227 0.45 9.12 -27.61
C GLY A 227 0.82 9.38 -26.15
N ARG A 228 0.56 10.60 -25.64
CA ARG A 228 0.80 10.96 -24.23
C ARG A 228 -0.07 10.14 -23.27
N VAL A 229 -1.37 10.02 -23.55
CA VAL A 229 -2.31 9.25 -22.72
C VAL A 229 -1.91 7.77 -22.66
N LEU A 230 -1.62 7.14 -23.80
CA LEU A 230 -1.23 5.72 -23.84
C LEU A 230 0.10 5.46 -23.14
N LYS A 231 1.08 6.35 -23.33
CA LYS A 231 2.38 6.26 -22.64
C LYS A 231 2.21 6.36 -21.13
N ALA A 232 1.45 7.35 -20.66
CA ALA A 232 1.17 7.55 -19.24
C ALA A 232 0.39 6.37 -18.64
N LEU A 233 -0.58 5.83 -19.37
CA LEU A 233 -1.39 4.70 -18.93
C LEU A 233 -0.55 3.43 -18.70
N ASN A 234 0.44 3.18 -19.59
CA ASN A 234 1.35 2.03 -19.46
C ASN A 234 2.29 2.13 -18.23
N SER A 235 2.60 3.35 -17.77
CA SER A 235 3.42 3.55 -16.57
C SER A 235 2.66 3.44 -15.26
N VAL A 236 1.32 3.43 -15.27
CA VAL A 236 0.52 3.42 -14.03
C VAL A 236 0.79 2.19 -13.16
N ARG A 237 0.97 2.43 -11.87
CA ARG A 237 1.12 1.40 -10.83
C ARG A 237 0.16 1.57 -9.67
N THR A 238 -0.26 2.80 -9.37
CA THR A 238 -1.21 3.07 -8.28
C THR A 238 -2.20 4.15 -8.65
N PHE A 239 -3.29 4.28 -7.87
CA PHE A 239 -4.27 5.36 -8.00
C PHE A 239 -4.64 5.96 -6.65
N GLY A 240 -5.16 7.18 -6.65
CA GLY A 240 -5.58 7.87 -5.42
C GLY A 240 -6.58 8.98 -5.68
N LYS A 241 -7.41 9.29 -4.68
CA LYS A 241 -8.29 10.47 -4.71
C LYS A 241 -7.48 11.76 -4.60
N LEU A 242 -7.82 12.72 -5.46
CA LEU A 242 -7.30 14.09 -5.42
C LEU A 242 -8.17 14.96 -4.51
N ALA A 243 -7.61 16.08 -4.02
CA ALA A 243 -8.29 16.99 -3.10
C ALA A 243 -9.56 17.64 -3.70
N ASP A 244 -9.61 17.76 -5.03
CA ASP A 244 -10.74 18.30 -5.79
C ASP A 244 -11.82 17.25 -6.11
N GLY A 245 -11.66 16.01 -5.62
CA GLY A 245 -12.59 14.90 -5.86
C GLY A 245 -12.32 14.11 -7.15
N GLY A 246 -11.26 14.46 -7.89
CA GLY A 246 -10.74 13.66 -9.00
C GLY A 246 -10.00 12.39 -8.56
N ILE A 247 -9.50 11.65 -9.54
CA ILE A 247 -8.59 10.51 -9.35
C ILE A 247 -7.25 10.83 -10.02
N GLY A 248 -6.16 10.65 -9.28
CA GLY A 248 -4.81 10.64 -9.84
C GLY A 248 -4.36 9.22 -10.09
N LEU A 249 -3.72 8.99 -11.24
CA LEU A 249 -2.98 7.76 -11.53
C LEU A 249 -1.49 8.06 -11.45
N TYR A 250 -0.74 7.18 -10.78
CA TYR A 250 0.67 7.38 -10.45
C TYR A 250 1.53 6.27 -11.01
N ASP A 251 2.76 6.59 -11.40
CA ASP A 251 3.76 5.62 -11.83
C ASP A 251 4.44 4.89 -10.65
N ALA A 252 5.49 4.12 -10.94
CA ALA A 252 6.27 3.38 -9.94
C ALA A 252 7.05 4.30 -8.99
N ASP A 253 7.41 5.51 -9.45
CA ASP A 253 8.17 6.51 -8.70
C ASP A 253 7.24 7.49 -7.98
N THR A 254 5.94 7.20 -7.91
CA THR A 254 4.88 8.02 -7.31
C THR A 254 4.62 9.36 -8.00
N ASN A 255 5.09 9.54 -9.23
CA ASN A 255 4.76 10.72 -10.02
C ASN A 255 3.33 10.63 -10.53
N LEU A 256 2.60 11.74 -10.48
CA LEU A 256 1.27 11.86 -11.06
C LEU A 256 1.38 11.89 -12.59
N VAL A 257 0.86 10.85 -13.25
CA VAL A 257 0.97 10.70 -14.71
C VAL A 257 -0.34 10.96 -15.45
N ILE A 258 -1.50 10.79 -14.78
CA ILE A 258 -2.82 11.10 -15.34
C ILE A 258 -3.71 11.71 -14.26
N VAL A 259 -4.41 12.79 -14.60
CA VAL A 259 -5.46 13.40 -13.77
C VAL A 259 -6.82 13.13 -14.38
N LEU A 260 -7.69 12.50 -13.61
CA LEU A 260 -9.05 12.15 -13.95
C LEU A 260 -10.03 12.99 -13.15
N VAL A 261 -11.04 13.56 -13.80
CA VAL A 261 -12.10 14.32 -13.14
C VAL A 261 -13.46 13.72 -13.50
N LYS A 262 -14.42 13.82 -12.56
CA LYS A 262 -15.80 13.44 -12.88
C LYS A 262 -16.36 14.39 -13.94
N LYS A 263 -17.15 13.82 -14.84
CA LYS A 263 -17.99 14.59 -15.77
C LYS A 263 -19.03 15.41 -14.99
#